data_AF-A0A9J6GGB9-F1
#
_entry.id   AF-A0A9J6GGB9-F1
#
_cell.length_a   1.000
_cell.length_b   1.000
_cell.length_c   1.000
_cell.angle_alpha   90.00
_cell.angle_beta   90.00
_cell.angle_gamma   90.00
#
_symmetry.space_group_name_H-M   'P 1'
#
loop_
_entity.id
_entity.type
_entity.pdbx_description
1 polymer ?
#
loop_
_entity_poly.entity_id
_entity_poly.type
_entity_poly.pdbx_seq_one_letter_code
_entity_poly.pdbx_strand_id
1 'polypeptide(L)'
;MPSPGEDFQLARLTHFCDKGGLLYPSGLLFGFVRKLEDLVTECFSRHQLHADSIIDVLAVVKERLLREIGCPSHAPTLSATIINFYVVARLHFYTKGLNLAKSARRQKAKHLKLSRCS
;
A
#
# COMPACT_ATOMS: atom_id res chain seq x y z
N MET A 1 -11.04 17.78 17.25
CA MET A 1 -10.95 18.27 15.86
C MET A 1 -9.47 18.55 15.60
N PRO A 2 -8.83 17.91 14.61
CA PRO A 2 -7.43 18.20 14.29
C PRO A 2 -7.31 19.64 13.77
N SER A 3 -6.18 20.28 14.03
CA SER A 3 -5.96 21.68 13.66
C SER A 3 -5.60 21.81 12.18
N PRO A 4 -5.91 22.93 11.50
CA PRO A 4 -5.66 23.13 10.06
C PRO A 4 -4.20 22.92 9.62
N GLY A 5 -3.23 23.01 10.55
CA GLY A 5 -1.82 22.79 10.27
C GLY A 5 -1.38 21.31 10.28
N GLU A 6 -2.15 20.42 10.90
CA GLU A 6 -1.82 18.98 10.97
C GLU A 6 -2.08 18.27 9.64
N ASP A 7 -3.20 18.58 8.97
CA ASP A 7 -3.55 17.97 7.68
C ASP A 7 -2.54 18.36 6.56
N PHE A 8 -1.97 19.58 6.62
CA PHE A 8 -0.93 20.02 5.69
C PHE A 8 0.36 19.18 5.78
N GLN A 9 0.77 18.78 6.99
CA GLN A 9 1.96 17.95 7.16
C GLN A 9 1.74 16.51 6.67
N LEU A 10 0.53 15.97 6.83
CA LEU A 10 0.20 14.60 6.42
C LEU A 10 0.18 14.40 4.90
N ALA A 11 -0.14 15.46 4.14
CA ALA A 11 -0.33 15.39 2.69
C ALA A 11 0.65 16.28 1.91
N ARG A 12 1.83 16.58 2.47
CA ARG A 12 2.81 17.51 1.89
C ARG A 12 3.24 17.15 0.48
N LEU A 13 3.42 15.85 0.19
CA LEU A 13 3.76 15.37 -1.16
C LEU A 13 2.59 15.57 -2.14
N THR A 14 1.36 15.28 -1.70
CA THR A 14 0.15 15.53 -2.50
C THR A 14 0.08 17.00 -2.87
N HIS A 15 0.26 17.89 -1.89
CA HIS A 15 0.27 19.34 -2.11
C HIS A 15 1.33 19.79 -3.11
N PHE A 16 2.55 19.26 -3.00
CA PHE A 16 3.64 19.59 -3.92
C PHE A 16 3.34 19.18 -5.36
N CYS A 17 2.65 18.06 -5.56
CA CYS A 17 2.32 17.52 -6.88
C CYS A 17 0.95 17.99 -7.41
N ASP A 18 0.15 18.68 -6.60
CA ASP A 18 -1.21 19.04 -6.93
C ASP A 18 -1.25 20.16 -7.98
N LYS A 19 -2.16 20.01 -8.94
CA LYS A 19 -2.48 21.02 -9.96
C LYS A 19 -3.93 21.50 -9.86
N GLY A 20 -4.55 21.30 -8.69
CA GLY A 20 -5.92 21.73 -8.38
C GLY A 20 -6.98 20.63 -8.48
N GLY A 21 -6.59 19.35 -8.38
CA GLY A 21 -7.52 18.24 -8.57
C GLY A 21 -7.26 17.01 -7.69
N LEU A 22 -6.25 17.05 -6.83
CA LEU A 22 -5.97 15.93 -5.93
C LEU A 22 -6.82 16.00 -4.65
N LEU A 23 -7.14 14.82 -4.11
CA LEU A 23 -7.85 14.68 -2.86
C LEU A 23 -6.87 14.62 -1.68
N TYR A 24 -7.22 15.29 -0.59
CA TYR A 24 -6.44 15.31 0.64
C TYR A 24 -7.12 14.42 1.68
N PRO A 25 -6.42 13.41 2.24
CA PRO A 25 -7.01 12.56 3.24
C PRO A 25 -7.20 13.34 4.55
N SER A 26 -8.28 13.06 5.27
CA SER A 26 -8.39 13.49 6.67
C SER A 26 -7.36 12.76 7.53
N GLY A 27 -6.97 13.36 8.67
CA GLY A 27 -6.06 12.70 9.61
C GLY A 27 -6.51 11.31 10.07
N LEU A 28 -7.83 11.08 10.20
CA LEU A 28 -8.38 9.76 10.54
C LEU A 28 -8.15 8.72 9.44
N LEU A 29 -8.44 9.08 8.18
CA LEU A 29 -8.22 8.20 7.04
C LEU A 29 -6.74 7.92 6.84
N PHE A 30 -5.89 8.95 6.96
CA PHE A 30 -4.45 8.79 6.86
C PHE A 30 -3.92 7.84 7.94
N GLY A 31 -4.31 8.04 9.20
CA GLY A 31 -3.90 7.16 10.31
C GLY A 31 -4.35 5.71 10.12
N PHE A 32 -5.57 5.51 9.62
CA PHE A 32 -6.11 4.19 9.29
C PHE A 32 -5.28 3.50 8.20
N VAL A 33 -5.02 4.18 7.08
CA VAL A 33 -4.24 3.64 5.96
C VAL A 33 -2.78 3.40 6.36
N ARG A 34 -2.18 4.28 7.16
CA ARG A 34 -0.81 4.08 7.67
C ARG A 34 -0.71 2.80 8.50
N LYS A 35 -1.63 2.60 9.45
CA LYS A 35 -1.64 1.37 10.27
C LYS A 35 -1.87 0.13 9.42
N LEU A 36 -2.69 0.23 8.38
CA LEU A 36 -2.89 -0.85 7.43
C LEU A 36 -1.59 -1.18 6.66
N GLU A 37 -0.85 -0.16 6.19
CA GLU A 37 0.44 -0.34 5.54
C GLU A 37 1.47 -1.02 6.44
N ASP A 38 1.53 -0.62 7.72
CA ASP A 38 2.45 -1.22 8.69
C ASP A 38 2.18 -2.71 8.85
N LEU A 39 0.91 -3.11 8.97
CA LEU A 39 0.49 -4.51 9.08
C LEU A 39 0.81 -5.31 7.81
N VAL A 40 0.47 -4.76 6.65
CA VAL A 40 0.78 -5.39 5.35
C VAL A 40 2.30 -5.55 5.21
N THR A 41 3.08 -4.53 5.52
CA THR A 41 4.54 -4.58 5.44
C THR A 41 5.13 -5.60 6.41
N GLU A 42 4.64 -5.67 7.65
CA GLU A 42 5.07 -6.68 8.63
C GLU A 42 4.84 -8.09 8.09
N CYS A 43 3.63 -8.39 7.59
CA CYS A 43 3.30 -9.69 7.03
C CYS A 43 4.21 -10.06 5.84
N PHE A 44 4.42 -9.12 4.92
CA PHE A 44 5.21 -9.32 3.70
C PHE A 44 6.72 -9.39 3.96
N SER A 45 7.21 -8.76 5.02
CA SER A 45 8.61 -8.83 5.42
C SER A 45 8.98 -10.19 6.04
N ARG A 46 8.02 -10.85 6.68
CA ARG A 46 8.25 -12.11 7.41
C ARG A 46 7.95 -13.37 6.58
N HIS A 47 7.10 -13.28 5.55
CA HIS A 47 6.64 -14.44 4.79
C HIS A 47 6.96 -14.27 3.30
N GLN A 48 7.53 -15.31 2.67
CA GLN A 48 7.59 -15.38 1.21
C GLN A 48 6.16 -15.50 0.68
N LEU A 49 5.74 -14.51 -0.10
CA LEU A 49 4.37 -14.37 -0.59
C LEU A 49 3.94 -15.57 -1.43
N HIS A 50 3.15 -16.45 -0.82
CA HIS A 50 2.27 -17.36 -1.52
C HIS A 50 0.84 -16.78 -1.55
N ALA A 51 -0.01 -17.30 -2.45
CA ALA A 51 -1.41 -16.88 -2.53
C ALA A 51 -2.13 -17.07 -1.17
N ASP A 52 -1.76 -18.12 -0.44
CA ASP A 52 -2.25 -18.41 0.91
C ASP A 52 -1.85 -17.31 1.91
N SER A 53 -0.65 -16.73 1.75
CA SER A 53 -0.15 -15.63 2.59
C SER A 53 -0.99 -14.35 2.48
N ILE A 54 -1.75 -14.17 1.39
CA ILE A 54 -2.64 -13.01 1.23
C ILE A 54 -3.88 -13.15 2.12
N ILE A 55 -4.42 -14.37 2.23
CA ILE A 55 -5.55 -14.66 3.12
C ILE A 55 -5.10 -14.47 4.57
N ASP A 56 -3.88 -14.87 4.90
CA ASP A 56 -3.28 -14.64 6.22
C ASP A 56 -3.12 -13.15 6.53
N VAL A 57 -2.69 -12.33 5.55
CA VAL A 57 -2.63 -10.87 5.71
C VAL A 57 -4.00 -10.29 6.02
N LEU A 58 -5.05 -10.72 5.31
CA LEU A 58 -6.41 -10.24 5.56
C LEU A 58 -6.91 -10.64 6.96
N ALA A 59 -6.59 -11.85 7.42
CA ALA A 59 -6.91 -12.31 8.76
C ALA A 59 -6.21 -11.45 9.84
N VAL A 60 -4.90 -11.23 9.68
CA VAL A 60 -4.11 -10.39 10.60
C VAL A 60 -4.61 -8.95 10.62
N VAL A 61 -4.94 -8.39 9.45
CA VAL A 61 -5.50 -7.03 9.35
C VAL A 61 -6.84 -6.96 10.07
N LYS A 62 -7.73 -7.92 9.85
CA LYS A 62 -9.05 -7.95 10.52
C LYS A 62 -8.92 -8.06 12.04
N GLU A 63 -7.96 -8.83 12.53
CA GLU A 63 -7.72 -9.01 13.97
C GLU A 63 -7.12 -7.76 14.63
N ARG A 64 -6.13 -7.12 13.98
CA ARG A 64 -5.33 -6.04 14.57
C ARG A 64 -5.84 -4.62 14.29
N LEU A 65 -6.69 -4.45 13.29
CA LEU A 65 -7.26 -3.16 12.90
C LEU A 65 -8.58 -2.89 13.63
N LEU A 66 -8.48 -2.63 14.94
CA LEU A 66 -9.61 -2.47 15.86
C LEU A 66 -10.45 -1.18 15.68
N ARG A 67 -10.06 -0.27 14.78
CA ARG A 67 -10.79 0.99 14.56
C ARG A 67 -11.34 1.02 13.16
N GLU A 68 -12.63 1.22 13.06
CA GLU A 68 -13.33 1.49 11.80
C GLU A 68 -13.39 3.00 11.54
N ILE A 69 -13.53 3.36 10.27
CA ILE A 69 -13.69 4.74 9.81
C ILE A 69 -15.04 4.92 9.13
N GLY A 70 -15.71 6.03 9.45
CA GLY A 70 -17.05 6.35 8.95
C GLY A 70 -18.04 6.63 10.07
N CYS A 71 -19.30 6.83 9.70
CA CYS A 71 -20.40 6.92 10.66
C CYS A 71 -20.84 5.52 11.11
N PRO A 72 -21.48 5.38 12.29
CA PRO A 72 -21.79 4.07 12.87
C PRO A 72 -22.54 3.10 11.96
N SER A 73 -23.40 3.60 11.07
CA SER A 73 -24.16 2.77 10.14
C SER A 73 -23.35 2.24 8.96
N HIS A 74 -22.25 2.92 8.59
CA HIS A 74 -21.47 2.60 7.39
C HIS A 74 -20.01 2.22 7.69
N ALA A 75 -19.53 2.45 8.92
CA ALA A 75 -18.14 2.24 9.29
C ALA A 75 -17.63 0.81 9.03
N PRO A 76 -18.40 -0.27 9.31
CA PRO A 76 -17.92 -1.63 9.04
C PRO A 76 -17.71 -1.88 7.54
N THR A 77 -18.72 -1.54 6.73
CA THR A 77 -18.68 -1.76 5.28
C THR A 77 -17.61 -0.89 4.62
N LEU A 78 -17.55 0.40 4.97
CA LEU A 78 -16.56 1.33 4.42
C LEU A 78 -15.13 0.90 4.74
N SER A 79 -14.87 0.53 5.99
CA SER A 79 -13.55 0.07 6.42
C SER A 79 -13.13 -1.20 5.68
N ALA A 80 -14.04 -2.18 5.55
CA ALA A 80 -13.80 -3.39 4.78
C ALA A 80 -13.48 -3.11 3.30
N THR A 81 -14.22 -2.19 2.66
CA THR A 81 -13.95 -1.78 1.28
C THR A 81 -12.57 -1.14 1.13
N ILE A 82 -12.19 -0.26 2.05
CA ILE A 82 -10.88 0.40 2.04
C ILE A 82 -9.76 -0.62 2.24
N ILE A 83 -9.92 -1.55 3.19
CA ILE A 83 -8.94 -2.63 3.44
C ILE A 83 -8.75 -3.48 2.18
N ASN A 84 -9.85 -3.95 1.59
CA ASN A 84 -9.80 -4.79 0.39
C ASN A 84 -9.11 -4.08 -0.78
N PHE A 85 -9.52 -2.84 -1.06
CA PHE A 85 -8.91 -2.04 -2.11
C PHE A 85 -7.41 -1.84 -1.88
N TYR A 86 -7.04 -1.47 -0.66
CA TYR A 86 -5.65 -1.19 -0.31
C TYR A 86 -4.76 -2.42 -0.44
N VAL A 87 -5.17 -3.57 0.11
CA VAL A 87 -4.39 -4.82 0.06
C VAL A 87 -4.18 -5.26 -1.38
N VAL A 88 -5.24 -5.24 -2.21
CA VAL A 88 -5.15 -5.59 -3.62
C VAL A 88 -4.24 -4.63 -4.39
N ALA A 89 -4.37 -3.32 -4.18
CA ALA A 89 -3.52 -2.32 -4.83
C ALA A 89 -2.05 -2.50 -4.41
N ARG A 90 -1.78 -2.75 -3.13
CA ARG A 90 -0.43 -2.94 -2.62
C ARG A 90 0.23 -4.18 -3.22
N LEU A 91 -0.50 -5.29 -3.29
CA LEU A 91 -0.06 -6.52 -3.96
C LEU A 91 0.24 -6.32 -5.44
N HIS A 92 -0.61 -5.58 -6.13
CA HIS A 92 -0.39 -5.24 -7.54
C HIS A 92 0.92 -4.48 -7.72
N PHE A 93 1.14 -3.41 -6.95
CA PHE A 93 2.38 -2.63 -7.02
C PHE A 93 3.61 -3.45 -6.65
N TYR A 94 3.50 -4.29 -5.62
CA TYR A 94 4.59 -5.18 -5.22
C TYR A 94 4.98 -6.15 -6.35
N THR A 95 3.99 -6.84 -6.92
CA THR A 95 4.20 -7.80 -8.01
C THR A 95 4.76 -7.12 -9.26
N LYS A 96 4.25 -5.93 -9.60
CA LYS A 96 4.78 -5.08 -10.68
C LYS A 96 6.26 -4.76 -10.45
N GLY A 97 6.64 -4.38 -9.22
CA GLY A 97 8.02 -4.13 -8.84
C GLY A 97 8.93 -5.35 -9.00
N LEU A 98 8.50 -6.52 -8.51
CA LEU A 98 9.24 -7.78 -8.68
C LEU A 98 9.44 -8.14 -10.16
N ASN A 99 8.41 -7.98 -10.97
CA ASN A 99 8.46 -8.30 -12.40
C ASN A 99 9.41 -7.36 -13.14
N LEU A 100 9.42 -6.07 -12.81
CA LEU A 100 10.37 -5.10 -13.36
C LEU A 100 11.82 -5.44 -12.97
N ALA A 101 12.07 -5.82 -11.71
CA ALA A 101 13.40 -6.24 -11.28
C ALA A 101 13.87 -7.52 -11.99
N LYS A 102 12.97 -8.47 -12.23
CA LYS A 102 13.26 -9.69 -13.01
C LYS A 102 13.52 -9.38 -14.47
N SER A 103 12.80 -8.45 -15.10
CA SER A 103 13.04 -8.06 -16.49
C SER A 103 14.38 -7.33 -16.64
N ALA A 104 14.71 -6.40 -15.75
CA ALA A 104 15.99 -5.69 -15.72
C ALA A 104 17.18 -6.66 -15.57
N ARG A 105 17.08 -7.66 -14.67
CA ARG A 105 18.11 -8.71 -14.53
C ARG A 105 18.29 -9.52 -15.81
N ARG A 106 17.19 -9.90 -16.48
CA ARG A 106 17.23 -10.62 -17.75
C ARG A 106 17.92 -9.80 -18.85
N GLN A 107 17.63 -8.49 -18.94
CA GLN A 107 18.30 -7.62 -19.91
C GLN A 107 19.80 -7.50 -19.62
N LYS A 108 20.20 -7.25 -18.37
CA LYS A 108 21.62 -7.24 -17.98
C LYS A 108 22.35 -8.54 -18.34
N ALA A 109 21.72 -9.69 -18.08
CA ALA A 109 22.30 -10.98 -18.44
C ALA A 109 22.44 -11.18 -19.96
N LYS A 110 21.53 -10.65 -20.78
CA LYS A 110 21.66 -10.66 -22.25
C LYS A 110 22.83 -9.80 -22.71
N HIS A 111 22.97 -8.58 -22.19
CA HIS A 111 24.08 -7.69 -22.53
C HIS A 111 25.44 -8.31 -22.17
N LEU A 112 25.56 -8.96 -21.00
CA LEU A 112 26.79 -9.65 -20.59
C LEU A 112 27.15 -10.85 -21.49
N LYS A 113 26.16 -11.52 -22.09
CA LYS A 113 26.42 -12.60 -23.04
C LYS A 113 26.95 -12.03 -24.37
N LEU A 114 26.34 -10.97 -24.87
CA LEU A 114 26.76 -10.30 -26.12
C LEU A 114 28.18 -9.73 -26.00
N SER A 115 28.54 -9.12 -24.87
CA SER A 115 29.87 -8.56 -24.64
C SER A 115 30.99 -9.60 -24.50
N ARG A 116 30.64 -10.90 -24.40
CA ARG A 116 31.61 -12.01 -24.33
C ARG A 116 31.74 -12.77 -25.66
N CYS A 117 30.90 -12.46 -26.63
CA CYS A 117 30.91 -13.03 -27.98
C CYS A 117 31.41 -12.04 -29.03
N SER A 118 31.88 -10.87 -28.60
CA SER A 118 32.62 -9.87 -29.38
C SER A 118 34.05 -9.80 -28.84
#